data_AF-A0A3M1HZU5-F1
#
_entry.id   AF-A0A3M1HZU5-F1
#
_cell.length_a   1.000
_cell.length_b   1.000
_cell.length_c   1.000
_cell.angle_alpha   90.00
_cell.angle_beta   90.00
_cell.angle_gamma   90.00
#
_symmetry.space_group_name_H-M   'P 1'
#
loop_
_entity.id
_entity.type
_entity.pdbx_description
1 polymer ?
#
loop_
_entity_poly.entity_id
_entity_poly.type
_entity_poly.pdbx_seq_one_letter_code
_entity_poly.pdbx_strand_id
1 'polypeptide(L)'
;MPVLAFIFDLDGVLTDTAEYHFLAWKRLADEEGIPFTREDNDALRGLSRQESLRRILKGRHIPDARAREWMARKNRYYQEMIA
;
A
#
# COMPACT_ATOMS: atom_id res chain seq x y z
N MET A 1 4.73 -17.61 -35.37
CA MET A 1 3.79 -18.04 -34.31
C MET A 1 2.96 -16.83 -33.92
N PRO A 2 1.62 -16.92 -33.86
CA PRO A 2 0.80 -15.82 -33.40
C PRO A 2 0.89 -15.64 -31.88
N VAL A 3 0.81 -14.39 -31.40
CA VAL A 3 0.62 -14.10 -29.97
C VAL A 3 -0.79 -14.52 -29.57
N LEU A 4 -0.92 -15.28 -28.47
CA LEU A 4 -2.19 -15.87 -28.05
C LEU A 4 -2.90 -15.09 -26.94
N ALA A 5 -2.16 -14.37 -26.09
CA ALA A 5 -2.73 -13.64 -24.95
C ALA A 5 -1.78 -12.54 -24.45
N PHE A 6 -2.36 -11.58 -23.71
CA PHE A 6 -1.67 -10.57 -22.91
C PHE A 6 -2.21 -10.60 -21.47
N ILE A 7 -1.32 -10.45 -20.49
CA ILE A 7 -1.67 -10.30 -19.07
C ILE A 7 -1.15 -8.93 -18.65
N PHE A 8 -2.04 -8.11 -18.11
CA PHE A 8 -1.73 -6.75 -17.69
C PHE A 8 -1.80 -6.66 -16.17
N ASP A 9 -0.83 -5.96 -15.60
CA ASP A 9 -0.97 -5.41 -14.26
C ASP A 9 -1.98 -4.25 -14.28
N LEU A 10 -2.47 -3.84 -13.12
CA LEU A 10 -3.45 -2.74 -13.01
C LEU A 10 -2.73 -1.40 -12.79
N ASP A 11 -2.02 -1.29 -11.66
CA ASP A 11 -1.39 -0.06 -11.17
C ASP A 11 -0.21 0.36 -12.07
N GLY A 12 -0.29 1.56 -12.65
CA GLY A 12 0.73 2.11 -13.54
C GLY A 12 0.76 1.49 -14.94
N VAL A 13 -0.11 0.51 -15.23
CA VAL A 13 -0.25 -0.10 -16.57
C VAL A 13 -1.60 0.26 -17.19
N LEU A 14 -2.70 -0.06 -16.50
CA LEU A 14 -4.05 0.26 -16.96
C LEU A 14 -4.56 1.58 -16.38
N THR A 15 -4.11 1.95 -15.18
CA THR A 15 -4.47 3.21 -14.50
C THR A 15 -3.38 3.66 -13.54
N ASP A 16 -3.23 4.98 -13.33
CA ASP A 16 -2.23 5.53 -12.42
C ASP A 16 -2.76 5.64 -10.98
N THR A 17 -3.01 4.49 -10.35
CA THR A 17 -3.47 4.40 -8.95
C THR A 17 -2.33 4.14 -7.96
N ALA A 18 -1.09 4.01 -8.44
CA ALA A 18 0.09 3.77 -7.63
C ALA A 18 0.33 4.89 -6.60
N GLU A 19 0.08 6.15 -6.99
CA GLU A 19 0.21 7.30 -6.08
C GLU A 19 -0.80 7.24 -4.93
N TYR A 20 -2.02 6.74 -5.16
CA TYR A 20 -3.02 6.61 -4.09
C TYR A 20 -2.65 5.54 -3.07
N HIS A 21 -1.91 4.50 -3.47
CA HIS A 21 -1.34 3.54 -2.51
C HIS A 21 -0.33 4.21 -1.59
N PHE A 22 0.55 5.05 -2.13
CA PHE A 22 1.50 5.82 -1.35
C PHE A 22 0.78 6.77 -0.39
N LEU A 23 -0.15 7.59 -0.88
CA LEU A 23 -0.88 8.57 -0.07
C LEU A 23 -1.67 7.91 1.05
N ALA A 24 -2.33 6.77 0.79
CA ALA A 24 -3.07 6.04 1.81
C ALA A 24 -2.17 5.46 2.91
N TRP A 25 -0.98 4.96 2.55
CA TRP A 25 0.02 4.53 3.55
C TRP A 25 0.62 5.71 4.30
N LYS A 26 0.94 6.80 3.61
CA LYS A 26 1.48 8.04 4.20
C LYS A 26 0.53 8.62 5.24
N ARG A 27 -0.76 8.71 4.92
CA ARG A 27 -1.79 9.16 5.85
C ARG A 27 -1.86 8.29 7.11
N LEU A 28 -1.89 6.96 6.94
CA LEU A 28 -1.88 6.04 8.09
C LEU A 28 -0.62 6.22 8.95
N ALA A 29 0.55 6.31 8.30
CA ALA A 29 1.82 6.46 8.99
C ALA A 29 1.90 7.78 9.77
N ASP A 30 1.42 8.88 9.19
CA ASP A 30 1.35 10.20 9.84
C ASP A 30 0.44 10.19 11.07
N GLU A 31 -0.74 9.57 10.96
CA GLU A 31 -1.70 9.42 12.08
C GLU A 31 -1.12 8.62 13.25
N GLU A 32 -0.29 7.61 12.98
CA GLU A 32 0.30 6.74 14.00
C GLU A 32 1.74 7.17 14.39
N GLY A 33 2.21 8.33 13.92
CA GLY A 33 3.54 8.87 14.24
C GLY A 33 4.69 7.98 13.78
N ILE A 34 4.55 7.41 12.57
CA ILE A 34 5.56 6.58 11.92
C ILE A 34 6.14 7.37 10.74
N PRO A 35 7.45 7.69 10.75
CA PRO A 35 8.09 8.30 9.58
C PRO A 35 7.99 7.35 8.37
N PHE A 36 7.40 7.83 7.28
CA PHE A 36 7.26 7.09 6.03
C PHE A 36 7.55 8.01 4.84
N THR A 37 8.58 7.70 4.07
CA THR A 37 9.03 8.50 2.92
C THR A 37 8.65 7.85 1.58
N ARG A 38 8.94 8.53 0.45
CA ARG A 38 8.76 7.94 -0.88
C ARG A 38 9.74 6.78 -1.11
N GLU A 39 10.97 6.89 -0.60
CA GLU A 39 11.94 5.80 -0.65
C GLU A 39 11.45 4.56 0.12
N ASP A 40 10.82 4.77 1.29
CA ASP A 40 10.17 3.68 2.03
C ASP A 40 9.08 3.02 1.18
N ASN A 41 8.26 3.81 0.46
CA ASN A 41 7.19 3.31 -0.39
C ASN A 41 7.69 2.52 -1.61
N ASP A 42 8.77 2.96 -2.25
CA ASP A 42 9.36 2.23 -3.38
C ASP A 42 9.85 0.83 -2.96
N ALA A 43 10.34 0.69 -1.73
CA ALA A 43 10.68 -0.61 -1.15
C ALA A 43 9.46 -1.52 -0.88
N LEU A 44 8.22 -1.01 -0.99
CA LEU A 44 6.99 -1.78 -0.84
C LEU A 44 6.43 -2.33 -2.17
N ARG A 45 6.99 -1.94 -3.32
CA ARG A 45 6.50 -2.37 -4.63
C ARG A 45 6.51 -3.90 -4.76
N GLY A 46 5.41 -4.47 -5.22
CA GLY A 46 5.23 -5.91 -5.36
C GLY A 46 5.03 -6.68 -4.04
N LEU A 47 5.01 -6.01 -2.88
CA LEU A 47 4.73 -6.66 -1.60
C LEU A 47 3.22 -6.75 -1.32
N SER A 48 2.84 -7.78 -0.57
CA SER A 48 1.48 -7.89 -0.05
C SER A 48 1.23 -6.79 0.99
N ARG A 49 -0.04 -6.42 1.18
CA ARG A 49 -0.45 -5.41 2.17
C ARG A 49 0.04 -5.71 3.60
N GLN A 50 0.04 -6.99 3.98
CA GLN A 50 0.51 -7.44 5.28
C GLN A 50 2.03 -7.25 5.41
N GLU A 51 2.78 -7.58 4.36
CA GLU A 51 4.23 -7.39 4.35
C GLU A 51 4.62 -5.91 4.29
N SER A 52 3.87 -5.10 3.52
CA SER A 52 4.00 -3.64 3.52
C SER A 52 3.82 -3.06 4.91
N LEU A 53 2.78 -3.49 5.65
CA LEU A 53 2.54 -3.03 7.02
C LEU A 53 3.70 -3.41 7.95
N ARG A 54 4.25 -4.62 7.84
CA ARG A 54 5.42 -5.05 8.64
C ARG A 54 6.65 -4.17 8.38
N ARG A 55 6.89 -3.82 7.11
CA ARG A 55 7.98 -2.91 6.71
C ARG A 55 7.78 -1.51 7.28
N ILE A 56 6.56 -0.96 7.16
CA ILE A 56 6.20 0.37 7.69
C ILE A 56 6.39 0.44 9.20
N LEU A 57 6.07 -0.64 9.93
CA LEU A 57 6.23 -0.69 11.38
C LEU A 57 7.68 -0.56 11.84
N LYS A 58 8.69 -0.76 10.99
CA LYS A 58 10.12 -0.58 11.32
C LYS A 58 10.53 -1.32 12.61
N GLY A 59 10.01 -2.54 12.80
CA GLY A 59 10.27 -3.37 13.98
C GLY A 59 9.37 -3.12 15.19
N ARG A 60 8.46 -2.12 15.13
CA ARG A 60 7.42 -1.93 16.15
C ARG A 60 6.44 -3.10 16.13
N HIS A 61 6.10 -3.62 17.30
CA HIS A 61 5.10 -4.67 17.42
C HIS A 61 3.72 -4.06 17.72
N ILE A 62 2.71 -4.52 17.01
CA ILE A 62 1.30 -4.19 17.29
C ILE A 62 0.49 -5.47 17.37
N PRO A 63 -0.58 -5.52 18.19
CA PRO A 63 -1.47 -6.68 18.23
C PRO A 63 -2.12 -6.94 16.87
N ASP A 64 -2.39 -8.21 16.55
CA ASP A 64 -3.00 -8.60 15.27
C ASP A 64 -4.34 -7.90 14.99
N ALA A 65 -5.13 -7.65 16.04
CA ALA A 65 -6.38 -6.91 15.92
C ALA A 65 -6.15 -5.48 15.40
N ARG A 66 -5.08 -4.82 15.88
CA ARG A 66 -4.69 -3.48 15.43
C ARG A 66 -4.11 -3.51 14.01
N ALA A 67 -3.32 -4.53 13.67
CA ALA A 67 -2.83 -4.70 12.31
C ALA A 67 -3.97 -4.86 11.29
N ARG A 68 -5.00 -5.65 11.63
CA ARG A 68 -6.21 -5.79 10.81
C ARG A 68 -6.97 -4.47 10.65
N GLU A 69 -7.14 -3.72 11.75
CA GLU A 69 -7.79 -2.41 11.72
C GLU A 69 -7.03 -1.42 10.83
N TRP A 70 -5.70 -1.33 10.97
CA TRP A 70 -4.86 -0.46 10.14
C TRP A 70 -4.92 -0.82 8.66
N MET A 71 -4.87 -2.12 8.31
CA MET A 71 -5.02 -2.54 6.91
C MET A 71 -6.39 -2.19 6.33
N ALA A 72 -7.46 -2.29 7.14
CA ALA A 72 -8.79 -1.88 6.73
C ALA A 72 -8.89 -0.35 6.59
N ARG A 73 -8.28 0.41 7.50
CA ARG A 73 -8.24 1.87 7.49
C ARG A 73 -7.50 2.41 6.28
N LYS A 74 -6.31 1.88 5.97
CA LYS A 74 -5.58 2.17 4.73
C LYS A 74 -6.44 1.90 3.50
N ASN A 75 -7.20 0.80 3.48
CA ASN A 75 -8.06 0.47 2.34
C ASN A 75 -9.19 1.48 2.14
N ARG A 76 -9.80 1.96 3.22
CA ARG A 76 -10.79 3.05 3.15
C ARG A 76 -10.18 4.32 2.56
N TYR A 77 -9.00 4.72 3.01
CA TYR A 77 -8.31 5.89 2.47
C TYR A 77 -8.02 5.77 0.98
N TYR A 78 -7.62 4.58 0.53
CA TYR A 78 -7.43 4.32 -0.90
C TYR A 78 -8.76 4.42 -1.67
N GLN A 79 -9.84 3.82 -1.15
CA GLN A 79 -11.17 3.88 -1.77
C GLN A 79 -11.71 5.32 -1.87
N GLU A 80 -11.45 6.15 -0.86
CA GLU A 80 -11.79 7.58 -0.87
C GLU A 80 -11.09 8.37 -1.99
N MET A 81 -9.90 7.92 -2.45
CA MET A 81 -9.10 8.60 -3.48
C MET A 81 -9.44 8.18 -4.91
N ILE A 82 -10.08 7.02 -5.09
CA ILE A 82 -10.48 6.49 -6.39
C ILE A 82 -11.97 6.69 -6.71
N ALA A 83 -12.71 7.37 -5.81
CA ALA A 83 -14.14 7.63 -5.91
C ALA A 83 -14.45 8.88 -6.76
#